data_AF-A0A9E4A5L7-F1
#
_entry.id   AF-A0A9E4A5L7-F1
#
_cell.length_a   1.000
_cell.length_b   1.000
_cell.length_c   1.000
_cell.angle_alpha   90.00
_cell.angle_beta   90.00
_cell.angle_gamma   90.00
#
_symmetry.space_group_name_H-M   'P 1'
#
loop_
_entity.id
_entity.type
_entity.pdbx_description
1 polymer ?
#
loop_
_entity_poly.entity_id
_entity_poly.type
_entity_poly.pdbx_seq_one_letter_code
_entity_poly.pdbx_strand_id
1 'polypeptide(L)'
;MGADDVSAVTGQLRPLALYELTDQIGQRRLPAALQTLGLLLNQGASPLALLGALGNHFRRLIRARECQPLQASVVQERLGLHPFAARKLAEQAKSFSPRRLRQCLAAVRRTDEALKGAVPLEARLAIERLVLAVCG
;
A
#
# COMPACT_ATOMS: atom_id res chain seq x y z
N MET A 1 -17.69 9.40 14.41
CA MET A 1 -17.54 8.01 13.95
C MET A 1 -16.99 8.05 12.55
N GLY A 2 -15.90 7.35 12.26
CA GLY A 2 -15.21 7.42 10.98
C GLY A 2 -14.03 6.46 10.94
N ALA A 3 -14.34 5.17 11.09
CA ALA A 3 -13.37 4.08 11.02
C ALA A 3 -13.66 3.07 9.89
N ASP A 4 -14.66 3.34 9.03
CA ASP A 4 -15.29 2.28 8.22
C ASP A 4 -15.08 2.33 6.70
N ASP A 5 -14.29 3.25 6.15
CA ASP A 5 -14.13 3.33 4.67
C ASP A 5 -12.93 2.54 4.12
N VAL A 6 -12.64 1.38 4.73
CA VAL A 6 -11.68 0.37 4.21
C VAL A 6 -12.25 -1.05 4.28
N SER A 7 -13.55 -1.23 4.51
CA SER A 7 -14.11 -2.56 4.84
C SER A 7 -14.42 -3.49 3.65
N ALA A 8 -14.22 -3.09 2.40
CA ALA A 8 -14.75 -3.91 1.29
C ALA A 8 -13.93 -5.17 0.94
N VAL A 9 -12.67 -5.36 1.39
CA VAL A 9 -11.89 -6.59 1.09
C VAL A 9 -10.81 -6.90 2.15
N THR A 10 -11.12 -6.85 3.45
CA THR A 10 -10.05 -6.91 4.48
C THR A 10 -10.31 -7.85 5.65
N GLY A 11 -11.19 -8.85 5.55
CA GLY A 11 -11.59 -9.72 6.67
C GLY A 11 -10.45 -10.39 7.47
N GLN A 12 -9.21 -10.38 6.98
CA GLN A 12 -8.01 -10.94 7.65
C GLN A 12 -6.84 -9.94 7.80
N LEU A 13 -6.98 -8.69 7.36
CA LEU A 13 -5.89 -7.71 7.41
C LEU A 13 -5.96 -6.88 8.70
N ARG A 14 -4.92 -6.96 9.53
CA ARG A 14 -4.77 -6.09 10.70
C ARG A 14 -4.40 -4.68 10.22
N PRO A 15 -5.25 -3.66 10.43
CA PRO A 15 -5.04 -2.33 9.84
C PRO A 15 -3.67 -1.73 10.20
N LEU A 16 -3.23 -1.87 11.46
CA LEU A 16 -1.94 -1.36 11.94
C LEU A 16 -0.75 -1.95 11.18
N ALA A 17 -0.72 -3.26 10.97
CA ALA A 17 0.38 -3.93 10.27
C ALA A 17 0.40 -3.58 8.77
N LEU A 18 -0.77 -3.36 8.17
CA LEU A 18 -0.84 -2.87 6.79
C LEU A 18 -0.32 -1.42 6.68
N TYR A 19 -0.69 -0.56 7.63
CA TYR A 19 -0.14 0.80 7.70
C TYR A 19 1.38 0.76 7.84
N GLU A 20 1.90 -0.05 8.76
CA GLU A 20 3.33 -0.24 8.96
C GLU A 20 4.04 -0.72 7.68
N LEU A 21 3.49 -1.73 7.00
CA LEU A 21 4.03 -2.22 5.72
C LEU A 21 4.13 -1.09 4.69
N THR A 22 3.05 -0.32 4.50
CA THR A 22 3.04 0.80 3.54
C THR A 22 3.97 1.94 3.95
N ASP A 23 4.14 2.19 5.25
CA ASP A 23 5.06 3.19 5.79
C ASP A 23 6.52 2.79 5.51
N GLN A 24 6.89 1.55 5.80
CA GLN A 24 8.21 0.97 5.53
C GLN A 24 8.54 0.97 4.03
N ILE A 25 7.57 0.64 3.16
CA ILE A 25 7.73 0.73 1.69
C ILE A 25 8.05 2.16 1.28
N GLY A 26 7.27 3.14 1.73
CA GLY A 26 7.48 4.54 1.36
C GLY A 26 8.77 5.16 1.92
N GLN A 27 9.31 4.58 2.99
CA GLN A 27 10.60 4.94 3.58
C GLN A 27 11.77 4.08 3.06
N ARG A 28 11.54 3.23 2.04
CA ARG A 28 12.54 2.34 1.42
C ARG A 28 13.23 1.39 2.41
N ARG A 29 12.50 0.96 3.45
CA ARG A 29 12.98 0.02 4.47
C ARG A 29 12.66 -1.42 4.07
N LEU A 30 13.32 -1.91 3.02
CA LEU A 30 13.01 -3.21 2.42
C LEU A 30 13.06 -4.39 3.41
N PRO A 31 14.09 -4.56 4.26
CA PRO A 31 14.13 -5.68 5.20
C PRO A 31 12.93 -5.68 6.16
N ALA A 32 12.56 -4.52 6.68
CA ALA A 32 11.41 -4.37 7.57
C ALA A 32 10.09 -4.65 6.84
N ALA A 33 9.93 -4.12 5.61
CA ALA A 33 8.76 -4.36 4.78
C ALA A 33 8.54 -5.86 4.48
N LEU A 34 9.61 -6.60 4.16
CA LEU A 34 9.51 -8.05 3.94
C LEU A 34 9.17 -8.83 5.22
N GLN A 35 9.69 -8.41 6.37
CA GLN A 35 9.33 -9.01 7.66
C GLN A 35 7.85 -8.79 7.99
N THR A 36 7.35 -7.55 7.88
CA THR A 36 5.94 -7.23 8.13
C THR A 36 5.02 -7.93 7.12
N LEU A 37 5.41 -8.03 5.85
CA LEU A 37 4.69 -8.82 4.85
C LEU A 37 4.62 -10.31 5.25
N GLY A 38 5.74 -10.92 5.63
CA GLY A 38 5.80 -12.31 6.04
C GLY A 38 4.92 -12.59 7.26
N LEU A 39 4.90 -11.67 8.23
CA LEU A 39 4.02 -11.74 9.39
C LEU A 39 2.55 -11.75 8.98
N LEU A 40 2.13 -10.84 8.09
CA LEU A 40 0.75 -10.75 7.59
C LEU A 40 0.34 -12.05 6.88
N LEU A 41 1.17 -12.54 5.98
CA LEU A 41 0.92 -13.79 5.24
C LEU A 41 0.83 -15.01 6.17
N ASN A 42 1.76 -15.12 7.14
CA ASN A 42 1.77 -16.23 8.10
C ASN A 42 0.55 -16.22 9.04
N GLN A 43 -0.11 -15.07 9.19
CA GLN A 43 -1.36 -14.93 9.96
C GLN A 43 -2.62 -15.12 9.11
N GLY A 44 -2.44 -15.59 7.87
CA GLY A 44 -3.55 -15.93 6.97
C GLY A 44 -4.07 -14.75 6.15
N ALA A 45 -3.36 -13.61 6.09
CA ALA A 45 -3.75 -12.55 5.16
C ALA A 45 -3.67 -13.05 3.72
N SER A 46 -4.77 -12.89 2.97
CA SER A 46 -4.82 -13.25 1.56
C SER A 46 -3.82 -12.40 0.73
N PRO A 47 -2.99 -13.03 -0.14
CA PRO A 47 -2.14 -12.33 -1.11
C PRO A 47 -2.94 -11.34 -1.98
N LEU A 48 -4.16 -11.69 -2.38
CA LEU A 48 -5.02 -10.82 -3.18
C LEU A 48 -5.50 -9.60 -2.40
N ALA A 49 -5.81 -9.77 -1.11
CA ALA A 49 -6.17 -8.65 -0.24
C ALA A 49 -4.99 -7.69 -0.04
N LEU A 50 -3.78 -8.23 0.17
CA LEU A 50 -2.54 -7.44 0.26
C LEU A 50 -2.27 -6.68 -1.05
N LEU A 51 -2.46 -7.32 -2.20
CA LEU A 51 -2.34 -6.67 -3.51
C LEU A 51 -3.30 -5.48 -3.63
N GLY A 52 -4.57 -5.69 -3.31
CA GLY A 52 -5.59 -4.65 -3.34
C GLY A 52 -5.26 -3.47 -2.42
N ALA A 53 -4.80 -3.77 -1.21
CA ALA A 53 -4.38 -2.78 -0.23
C ALA A 53 -3.18 -1.94 -0.70
N LEU A 54 -2.13 -2.58 -1.23
CA LEU A 54 -0.97 -1.90 -1.79
C LEU A 54 -1.35 -1.05 -3.02
N GLY A 55 -2.18 -1.58 -3.91
CA GLY A 55 -2.71 -0.83 -5.05
C GLY A 55 -3.50 0.41 -4.62
N ASN A 56 -4.35 0.28 -3.60
CA ASN A 56 -5.09 1.41 -3.03
C ASN A 56 -4.15 2.45 -2.40
N HIS A 57 -3.11 2.02 -1.70
CA HIS A 57 -2.12 2.93 -1.13
C HIS A 57 -1.43 3.77 -2.21
N PHE A 58 -0.93 3.16 -3.29
CA PHE A 58 -0.29 3.91 -4.38
C PHE A 58 -1.26 4.85 -5.11
N ARG A 59 -2.52 4.45 -5.30
CA ARG A 59 -3.57 5.35 -5.84
C ARG A 59 -3.82 6.55 -4.93
N ARG A 60 -3.84 6.34 -3.61
CA ARG A 60 -3.96 7.44 -2.64
C ARG A 60 -2.77 8.39 -2.67
N LEU A 61 -1.54 7.89 -2.85
CA LEU A 61 -0.35 8.74 -3.03
C LEU A 61 -0.45 9.62 -4.29
N ILE A 62 -0.99 9.10 -5.38
CA ILE A 62 -1.24 9.87 -6.61
C ILE A 62 -2.25 11.00 -6.34
N ARG A 63 -3.40 10.67 -5.73
CA ARG A 63 -4.43 11.68 -5.38
C ARG A 63 -3.90 12.72 -4.40
N ALA A 64 -3.12 12.31 -3.41
CA ALA A 64 -2.46 13.23 -2.49
C ALA A 64 -1.53 14.18 -3.26
N ARG A 65 -0.80 13.67 -4.27
CA ARG A 65 0.08 14.48 -5.11
C ARG A 65 -0.60 15.52 -5.99
N GLU A 66 -1.88 15.33 -6.27
CA GLU A 66 -2.70 16.29 -7.01
C GLU A 66 -3.20 17.43 -6.09
N CYS A 67 -2.98 17.36 -4.78
CA CYS A 67 -3.35 18.42 -3.84
C CYS A 67 -2.42 19.63 -3.95
N GLN A 68 -3.01 20.82 -3.95
CA GLN A 68 -2.30 22.10 -4.00
C GLN A 68 -2.81 23.02 -2.87
N PRO A 69 -1.95 23.43 -1.93
CA PRO A 69 -0.58 22.95 -1.72
C PRO A 69 -0.54 21.49 -1.23
N LEU A 70 0.57 20.78 -1.47
CA LEU A 70 0.79 19.43 -0.96
C LEU A 70 1.03 19.44 0.56
N GLN A 71 -0.07 19.54 1.32
CA GLN A 71 -0.09 19.65 2.78
C GLN A 71 -1.10 18.68 3.40
N ALA A 72 -0.84 18.31 4.65
CA ALA A 72 -1.63 17.31 5.36
C ALA A 72 -3.11 17.71 5.48
N SER A 73 -3.43 18.98 5.75
CA SER A 73 -4.81 19.47 5.85
C SER A 73 -5.59 19.31 4.55
N VAL A 74 -4.98 19.70 3.41
CA VAL A 74 -5.61 19.58 2.08
C VAL A 74 -5.81 18.11 1.70
N VAL A 75 -4.82 17.26 1.98
CA VAL A 75 -4.93 15.81 1.76
C VAL A 75 -6.01 15.19 2.65
N GLN A 76 -6.10 15.64 3.91
CA GLN A 76 -7.11 15.18 4.88
C GLN A 76 -8.51 15.47 4.36
N GLU A 77 -8.78 16.72 4.01
CA GLU A 77 -10.07 17.19 3.50
C GLU A 77 -10.43 16.49 2.20
N ARG A 78 -9.52 16.50 1.20
CA ARG A 78 -9.81 15.99 -0.13
C ARG A 78 -9.98 14.47 -0.19
N LEU A 79 -9.28 13.72 0.67
CA LEU A 79 -9.32 12.24 0.67
C LEU A 79 -10.14 11.67 1.85
N GLY A 80 -10.73 12.50 2.71
CA GLY A 80 -11.55 12.06 3.85
C GLY A 80 -10.77 11.22 4.88
N LEU A 81 -9.49 11.52 5.10
CA LEU A 81 -8.60 10.70 5.93
C LEU A 81 -8.55 11.20 7.38
N HIS A 82 -8.21 10.32 8.32
CA HIS A 82 -7.84 10.74 9.68
C HIS A 82 -6.55 11.59 9.65
N PRO A 83 -6.39 12.62 10.53
CA PRO A 83 -5.24 13.53 10.51
C PRO A 83 -3.87 12.86 10.46
N PHE A 84 -3.68 11.79 11.25
CA PHE A 84 -2.43 11.02 11.25
C PHE A 84 -2.13 10.37 9.88
N ALA A 85 -3.13 9.73 9.27
CA ALA A 85 -2.98 9.08 7.98
C ALA A 85 -2.78 10.11 6.85
N ALA A 86 -3.47 11.25 6.91
CA ALA A 86 -3.30 12.34 5.95
C ALA A 86 -1.89 12.93 6.01
N ARG A 87 -1.36 13.17 7.22
CA ARG A 87 0.00 13.66 7.43
C ARG A 87 1.03 12.69 6.84
N LYS A 88 0.95 11.41 7.19
CA LYS A 88 1.86 10.38 6.66
C LYS A 88 1.79 10.25 5.14
N LEU A 89 0.57 10.25 4.59
CA LEU A 89 0.37 10.16 3.15
C LEU A 89 0.91 11.40 2.41
N ALA A 90 0.77 12.61 2.97
CA ALA A 90 1.33 13.82 2.41
C ALA A 90 2.87 13.84 2.47
N GLU A 91 3.46 13.36 3.57
CA GLU A 91 4.92 13.19 3.73
C GLU A 91 5.47 12.20 2.67
N GLN A 92 4.84 11.03 2.52
CA GLN A 92 5.23 10.04 1.51
C GLN A 92 4.98 10.55 0.08
N ALA A 93 3.86 11.23 -0.18
CA ALA A 93 3.57 11.79 -1.49
C ALA A 93 4.71 12.68 -2.00
N LYS A 94 5.33 13.47 -1.11
CA LYS A 94 6.49 14.33 -1.42
C LYS A 94 7.72 13.55 -1.84
N SER A 95 7.96 12.35 -1.27
CA SER A 95 9.16 11.55 -1.55
C SER A 95 9.08 10.70 -2.82
N PHE A 96 7.88 10.46 -3.34
CA PHE A 96 7.69 9.76 -4.61
C PHE A 96 7.82 10.70 -5.80
N SER A 97 8.15 10.19 -6.99
CA SER A 97 7.96 10.94 -8.24
C SER A 97 6.72 10.42 -8.97
N PRO A 98 6.08 11.21 -9.86
CA PRO A 98 4.96 10.72 -10.65
C PRO A 98 5.34 9.50 -11.49
N ARG A 99 6.57 9.46 -12.00
CA ARG A 99 7.13 8.31 -12.71
C ARG A 99 7.22 7.08 -11.79
N ARG A 100 7.70 7.23 -10.56
CA ARG A 100 7.82 6.13 -9.60
C ARG A 100 6.44 5.57 -9.22
N LEU A 101 5.45 6.43 -8.96
CA LEU A 101 4.08 5.98 -8.66
C LEU A 101 3.46 5.19 -9.82
N ARG A 102 3.69 5.61 -11.07
CA ARG A 102 3.28 4.83 -12.26
C ARG A 102 3.97 3.46 -12.31
N GLN A 103 5.26 3.39 -12.00
CA GLN A 103 5.99 2.12 -11.94
C GLN A 103 5.44 1.20 -10.84
N CYS A 104 5.09 1.74 -9.67
CA CYS A 104 4.47 0.99 -8.58
C CYS A 104 3.11 0.40 -9.01
N LEU A 105 2.24 1.20 -9.64
CA LEU A 105 0.97 0.70 -10.17
C LEU A 105 1.14 -0.34 -11.28
N ALA A 106 2.16 -0.18 -12.14
CA ALA A 106 2.48 -1.19 -13.15
C ALA A 106 2.97 -2.49 -12.52
N ALA A 107 3.73 -2.43 -11.42
CA ALA A 107 4.12 -3.61 -10.65
C ALA A 107 2.89 -4.29 -10.02
N VAL A 108 1.99 -3.53 -9.41
CA VAL A 108 0.71 -4.04 -8.87
C VAL A 108 -0.08 -4.77 -9.97
N ARG A 109 -0.19 -4.19 -11.17
CA ARG A 109 -0.90 -4.84 -12.28
C ARG A 109 -0.25 -6.16 -12.74
N ARG A 110 1.08 -6.18 -12.88
CA ARG A 110 1.81 -7.42 -13.22
C ARG A 110 1.61 -8.50 -12.15
N THR A 111 1.56 -8.10 -10.88
CA THR A 111 1.29 -9.03 -9.78
C THR A 111 -0.16 -9.54 -9.82
N ASP A 112 -1.14 -8.72 -10.16
CA ASP A 112 -2.53 -9.16 -10.39
C ASP A 112 -2.61 -10.27 -11.43
N GLU A 113 -1.94 -10.06 -12.58
CA GLU A 113 -1.85 -11.05 -13.65
C GLU A 113 -1.21 -12.35 -13.15
N ALA A 114 -0.14 -12.25 -12.35
CA ALA A 114 0.55 -13.41 -11.78
C ALA A 114 -0.24 -14.15 -10.69
N LEU A 115 -1.21 -13.50 -10.02
CA LEU A 115 -2.05 -14.16 -9.02
C LEU A 115 -3.20 -14.97 -9.64
N LYS A 116 -3.57 -14.72 -10.89
CA LYS A 116 -4.67 -15.42 -11.56
C LYS A 116 -4.30 -16.88 -11.80
N GLY A 117 -4.97 -17.79 -11.09
CA GLY A 117 -4.72 -19.24 -11.19
C GLY A 117 -3.49 -19.72 -10.43
N ALA A 118 -2.84 -18.85 -9.65
CA ALA A 118 -1.65 -19.20 -8.88
C ALA A 118 -2.00 -20.15 -7.72
N VAL A 119 -1.13 -21.14 -7.49
CA VAL A 119 -1.18 -21.93 -6.24
C VAL A 119 -0.67 -21.08 -5.06
N PRO A 120 -0.96 -21.46 -3.79
CA PRO A 120 -0.64 -20.61 -2.64
C PRO A 120 0.83 -20.17 -2.53
N LEU A 121 1.78 -21.06 -2.86
CA LEU A 121 3.21 -20.74 -2.84
C LEU A 121 3.59 -19.68 -3.89
N GLU A 122 3.04 -19.81 -5.11
CA GLU A 122 3.25 -18.84 -6.19
C GLU A 122 2.64 -17.48 -5.83
N ALA A 123 1.45 -17.48 -5.22
CA ALA A 123 0.77 -16.27 -4.78
C ALA A 123 1.59 -15.51 -3.72
N ARG A 124 2.19 -16.22 -2.76
CA ARG A 124 3.11 -15.66 -1.77
C ARG A 124 4.32 -15.01 -2.45
N LEU A 125 5.00 -15.75 -3.33
CA LEU A 125 6.18 -15.26 -4.05
C LEU A 125 5.86 -14.04 -4.92
N ALA A 126 4.68 -14.00 -5.54
CA ALA A 126 4.24 -12.87 -6.36
C ALA A 126 4.12 -11.57 -5.54
N ILE A 127 3.63 -11.64 -4.30
CA ILE A 127 3.54 -10.48 -3.40
C ILE A 127 4.90 -10.09 -2.82
N GLU A 128 5.76 -11.05 -2.49
CA GLU A 128 7.14 -10.76 -2.05
C GLU A 128 7.91 -10.01 -3.15
N ARG A 129 7.78 -10.45 -4.42
CA ARG A 129 8.33 -9.76 -5.60
C ARG A 129 7.72 -8.38 -5.81
N LEU A 130 6.43 -8.19 -5.54
CA LEU A 130 5.80 -6.87 -5.58
C LEU A 130 6.48 -5.92 -4.58
N VAL A 131 6.64 -6.35 -3.33
CA VAL A 131 7.28 -5.53 -2.29
C VAL A 131 8.72 -5.17 -2.68
N LEU A 132 9.49 -6.13 -3.20
CA LEU A 132 10.83 -5.87 -3.75
C LEU A 132 10.82 -4.80 -4.85
N ALA A 133 9.85 -4.86 -5.77
CA ALA A 133 9.78 -3.94 -6.91
C ALA A 133 9.38 -2.51 -6.51
N VAL A 134 8.54 -2.35 -5.47
CA VAL A 134 7.99 -1.05 -5.06
C VAL A 134 8.76 -0.41 -3.90
N CYS A 135 9.55 -1.17 -3.14
CA CYS A 135 10.40 -0.69 -2.06
C CYS A 135 11.81 -0.38 -2.59
N GLY A 136 11.94 0.72 -3.33
CA GLY A 136 13.19 1.18 -3.96
C GLY A 136 13.09 2.60 -4.51
#